data_AF-A0A934EQR8-F1
#
_entry.id   AF-A0A934EQR8-F1
#
_cell.length_a   1.000
_cell.length_b   1.000
_cell.length_c   1.000
_cell.angle_alpha   90.00
_cell.angle_beta   90.00
_cell.angle_gamma   90.00
#
_symmetry.space_group_name_H-M   'P 1'
#
loop_
_entity.id
_entity.type
_entity.pdbx_description
1 polymer ?
#
loop_
_entity_poly.entity_id
_entity_poly.type
_entity_poly.pdbx_seq_one_letter_code
_entity_poly.pdbx_strand_id
1 'polypeptide(L)'
;MRQLDLSQAVMIIAYELSKCGQETLDEQGKTKKKKFDNSSLPEHLQTREDLAYLYKRISHVLELLEYFPRGERDISQKIIFNLKRFLGRSGLTESELKMLLGLCTRIEKKLGKK
;
A
#
# COMPACT_ATOMS: atom_id res chain seq x y z
N MET A 1 10.34 -13.62 -27.66
CA MET A 1 10.32 -13.07 -26.28
C MET A 1 10.45 -14.27 -25.34
N ARG A 2 11.58 -14.44 -24.63
CA ARG A 2 11.77 -15.60 -23.74
C ARG A 2 10.88 -15.42 -22.51
N GLN A 3 9.96 -16.35 -22.29
CA GLN A 3 9.28 -16.49 -21.02
C GLN A 3 10.24 -17.17 -20.05
N LEU A 4 10.29 -16.65 -18.83
CA LEU A 4 11.08 -17.21 -17.75
C LEU A 4 10.18 -18.19 -17.00
N ASP A 5 10.67 -19.39 -16.71
CA ASP A 5 9.91 -20.32 -15.86
C ASP A 5 9.76 -19.75 -14.45
N LEU A 6 8.65 -20.07 -13.77
CA LEU A 6 8.36 -19.55 -12.42
C LEU A 6 9.52 -19.81 -11.45
N SER A 7 10.10 -21.01 -11.50
CA SER A 7 11.25 -21.39 -10.67
C SER A 7 12.48 -20.52 -10.92
N GLN A 8 12.74 -20.18 -12.19
CA GLN A 8 13.84 -19.30 -12.58
C GLN A 8 13.59 -17.87 -12.10
N ALA A 9 12.36 -17.36 -12.20
CA ALA A 9 11.99 -16.03 -11.69
C ALA A 9 12.22 -15.94 -10.18
N VAL A 10 11.73 -16.94 -9.42
CA VAL A 10 11.89 -17.00 -7.97
C VAL A 10 13.36 -17.13 -7.59
N MET A 11 14.14 -17.96 -8.29
CA MET A 11 15.58 -18.12 -8.05
C MET A 11 16.35 -16.81 -8.23
N ILE A 12 16.08 -16.05 -9.29
CA ILE A 12 16.73 -14.75 -9.54
C ILE A 12 16.36 -13.76 -8.43
N ILE A 13 15.08 -13.66 -8.06
CA ILE A 13 14.64 -12.77 -6.98
C ILE A 13 15.32 -13.15 -5.65
N ALA A 14 15.34 -14.44 -5.31
CA ALA A 14 15.97 -14.93 -4.09
C ALA A 14 17.49 -14.66 -4.06
N TYR A 15 18.16 -14.82 -5.20
CA TYR A 15 19.58 -14.55 -5.34
C TYR A 15 19.90 -13.06 -5.14
N GLU A 16 19.17 -12.16 -5.82
CA GLU A 16 19.38 -10.72 -5.69
C GLU A 16 19.09 -10.22 -4.26
N LEU A 17 18.03 -10.73 -3.61
CA LEU A 17 17.74 -10.43 -2.21
C LEU A 17 18.85 -10.93 -1.27
N SER A 18 19.34 -12.15 -1.48
CA SER A 18 20.46 -12.71 -0.69
C SER A 18 21.74 -11.91 -0.85
N LYS A 19 22.06 -11.50 -2.09
CA LYS A 19 23.24 -10.71 -2.43
C LYS A 19 23.17 -9.31 -1.81
N CYS A 20 22.02 -8.65 -1.89
CA CYS A 20 21.78 -7.36 -1.24
C CYS A 20 22.04 -7.40 0.28
N GLY A 21 21.76 -8.54 0.92
CA GLY A 21 22.08 -8.77 2.33
C GLY A 21 23.55 -9.06 2.65
N GLN A 22 24.39 -9.37 1.65
CA GLN A 22 25.78 -9.82 1.83
C GLN A 22 26.84 -8.81 1.37
N GLU A 23 26.49 -7.80 0.57
CA GLU A 23 27.49 -6.91 -0.06
C GLU A 23 27.94 -5.72 0.80
N THR A 24 28.91 -5.99 1.67
CA THR A 24 30.21 -5.29 1.70
C THR A 24 31.30 -6.30 2.05
N LEU A 25 31.94 -6.84 1.02
CA LEU A 25 33.23 -7.51 1.14
C LEU A 25 34.29 -6.44 0.85
N ASP A 26 34.93 -5.92 1.89
CA ASP A 26 36.21 -5.22 1.74
C ASP A 26 37.26 -6.25 1.25
N GLU A 27 38.27 -5.83 0.47
CA GLU A 27 39.33 -6.66 -0.15
C GLU A 27 40.19 -7.51 0.84
N GLN A 28 39.79 -7.63 2.11
CA GLN A 28 40.52 -8.23 3.22
C GLN A 28 39.68 -9.24 4.04
N GLY A 29 38.68 -9.87 3.42
CA GLY A 29 38.06 -11.09 3.97
C GLY A 29 37.30 -10.94 5.29
N LYS A 30 36.85 -9.73 5.65
CA LYS A 30 35.98 -9.50 6.82
C LYS A 30 34.61 -9.03 6.37
N THR A 31 33.59 -9.85 6.64
CA THR A 31 32.18 -9.56 6.39
C THR A 31 31.69 -8.40 7.27
N LYS A 32 31.68 -7.18 6.74
CA LYS A 32 30.82 -6.14 7.32
C LYS A 32 29.41 -6.39 6.80
N LYS A 33 28.52 -6.88 7.66
CA LYS A 33 27.09 -6.81 7.39
C LYS A 33 26.74 -5.32 7.27
N LYS A 34 26.33 -4.85 6.10
CA LYS A 34 25.59 -3.59 6.00
C LYS A 34 24.39 -3.75 6.93
N LYS A 35 24.44 -3.11 8.10
CA LYS A 35 23.23 -2.92 8.88
C LYS A 35 22.33 -2.08 7.98
N PHE A 36 21.24 -2.67 7.50
CA PHE A 36 20.15 -1.87 6.99
C PHE A 36 19.71 -1.00 8.16
N ASP A 37 20.11 0.27 8.13
CA ASP A 37 19.65 1.27 9.08
C ASP A 37 18.17 1.50 8.79
N ASN A 38 17.34 0.62 9.36
CA ASN A 38 15.88 0.69 9.33
C ASN A 38 15.36 1.94 10.07
N SER A 39 16.24 2.78 10.62
CA SER A 39 15.94 4.07 11.22
C SER A 39 15.32 5.07 10.24
N SER A 40 15.42 4.83 8.92
CA SER A 40 14.77 5.64 7.88
C SER A 40 13.44 5.06 7.38
N LEU A 41 13.09 3.83 7.75
CA LEU A 41 11.80 3.24 7.39
C LEU A 41 10.73 3.84 8.32
N PRO A 42 9.60 4.32 7.77
CA PRO A 42 8.49 4.76 8.60
C PRO A 42 8.10 3.62 9.55
N GLU A 43 8.20 3.87 10.86
CA GLU A 43 8.13 2.84 11.92
C GLU A 43 6.80 2.09 12.01
N HIS A 44 5.81 2.40 11.17
CA HIS A 44 4.49 1.79 11.27
C HIS A 44 3.74 1.81 9.93
N LEU A 45 4.27 1.07 8.95
CA LEU A 45 3.53 0.78 7.73
C LEU A 45 2.34 -0.13 8.06
N GLN A 46 1.16 0.30 7.64
CA GLN A 46 -0.09 -0.35 7.98
C GLN A 46 -0.31 -1.68 7.24
N THR A 47 -0.97 -2.61 7.94
CA THR A 47 -1.32 -3.93 7.41
C THR A 47 -2.36 -3.80 6.29
N ARG A 48 -2.31 -4.73 5.33
CA ARG A 48 -3.26 -4.81 4.21
C ARG A 48 -4.73 -4.86 4.66
N GLU A 49 -4.99 -5.39 5.85
CA GLU A 49 -6.32 -5.52 6.45
C GLU A 49 -6.92 -4.17 6.85
N ASP A 50 -6.13 -3.30 7.47
CA ASP A 50 -6.58 -1.97 7.89
C ASP A 50 -6.90 -1.07 6.68
N LEU A 51 -6.10 -1.19 5.62
CA LEU A 51 -6.39 -0.54 4.35
C LEU A 51 -7.73 -1.00 3.76
N ALA A 52 -8.07 -2.28 3.90
CA ALA A 52 -9.36 -2.79 3.43
C ALA A 52 -10.54 -2.14 4.17
N TYR A 53 -10.41 -1.91 5.48
CA TYR A 53 -11.41 -1.17 6.25
C TYR A 53 -11.55 0.28 5.77
N LEU A 54 -10.43 0.99 5.56
CA LEU A 54 -10.44 2.34 5.01
C LEU A 54 -11.13 2.39 3.64
N TYR A 55 -10.81 1.47 2.72
CA TYR A 55 -11.44 1.44 1.40
C TYR A 55 -12.95 1.21 1.46
N LYS A 56 -13.41 0.39 2.40
CA LYS A 56 -14.85 0.20 2.63
C LYS A 56 -15.52 1.49 3.08
N ARG A 57 -14.88 2.23 4.01
CA ARG A 57 -15.38 3.52 4.50
C ARG A 57 -15.43 4.58 3.40
N ILE A 58 -14.37 4.67 2.60
CA ILE A 58 -14.31 5.61 1.45
C ILE A 58 -15.41 5.30 0.44
N SER A 59 -15.64 4.02 0.10
CA SER A 59 -16.73 3.63 -0.80
C SER A 59 -18.08 4.11 -0.30
N HIS A 60 -18.35 3.87 0.99
CA HIS A 60 -19.61 4.29 1.61
C HIS A 60 -19.79 5.82 1.62
N VAL A 61 -18.73 6.57 1.91
CA VAL A 61 -18.77 8.04 1.87
C VAL A 61 -19.04 8.56 0.45
N LEU A 62 -18.41 7.96 -0.56
CA LEU A 62 -18.62 8.34 -1.96
C LEU A 62 -20.04 8.00 -2.44
N GLU A 63 -20.63 6.90 -1.95
CA GLU A 63 -22.06 6.59 -2.17
C GLU A 63 -22.96 7.65 -1.54
N LEU A 64 -22.71 8.05 -0.29
CA LEU A 64 -23.49 9.10 0.40
C LEU A 64 -23.38 10.48 -0.27
N LEU A 65 -22.23 10.77 -0.87
CA LEU A 65 -22.01 12.01 -1.61
C LEU A 65 -22.66 12.02 -3.00
N GLU A 66 -23.31 10.92 -3.40
CA GLU A 66 -23.79 10.71 -4.77
C GLU A 66 -22.70 10.94 -5.82
N TYR A 67 -21.43 10.69 -5.45
CA TYR A 67 -20.29 10.89 -6.34
C TYR A 67 -20.31 9.89 -7.50
N PHE A 68 -20.91 8.73 -7.27
CA PHE A 68 -21.10 7.72 -8.30
C PHE A 68 -22.31 8.10 -9.18
N PRO A 69 -22.11 8.23 -10.51
CA PRO A 69 -23.23 8.47 -11.42
C PRO A 69 -24.23 7.32 -11.34
N ARG A 70 -25.52 7.65 -11.19
CA ARG A 70 -26.59 6.65 -11.10
C ARG A 70 -26.69 5.87 -12.40
N GLY A 71 -26.32 4.58 -12.37
CA GLY A 71 -26.51 3.64 -13.48
C GLY A 71 -25.24 2.99 -14.03
N GLU A 72 -24.06 3.58 -13.81
CA GLU A 72 -22.79 3.06 -14.36
C GLU A 72 -21.92 2.40 -13.28
N ARG A 73 -22.24 1.12 -12.99
CA ARG A 73 -21.51 0.28 -12.03
C ARG A 73 -20.02 0.15 -12.35
N ASP A 74 -19.66 0.16 -13.63
CA ASP A 74 -18.27 0.02 -14.09
C ASP A 74 -17.40 1.23 -13.71
N ILE A 75 -18.00 2.42 -13.70
CA ILE A 75 -17.29 3.65 -13.33
C ILE A 75 -17.02 3.67 -11.83
N SER A 76 -18.00 3.27 -11.00
CA SER A 76 -17.82 3.15 -9.55
C SER A 76 -16.69 2.17 -9.20
N GLN A 77 -16.66 1.01 -9.86
CA GLN A 77 -15.61 0.01 -9.64
C GLN A 77 -14.23 0.54 -10.07
N LYS A 78 -14.15 1.25 -11.20
CA LYS A 78 -12.90 1.84 -11.70
C LYS A 78 -12.36 2.93 -10.76
N ILE A 79 -13.22 3.79 -10.23
CA ILE A 79 -12.84 4.82 -9.25
C ILE A 79 -12.27 4.17 -7.99
N ILE A 80 -12.97 3.18 -7.42
CA ILE A 80 -12.51 2.46 -6.22
C ILE A 80 -11.19 1.73 -6.50
N PHE A 81 -11.04 1.10 -7.67
CA PHE A 81 -9.79 0.44 -8.05
C PHE A 81 -8.62 1.42 -8.15
N ASN A 82 -8.84 2.59 -8.75
CA ASN A 82 -7.82 3.63 -8.84
C ASN A 82 -7.42 4.16 -7.46
N LEU A 83 -8.39 4.37 -6.56
CA LEU A 83 -8.12 4.78 -5.17
C LEU A 83 -7.31 3.71 -4.41
N LYS A 84 -7.67 2.43 -4.55
CA LYS A 84 -6.91 1.31 -3.96
C LYS A 84 -5.49 1.24 -4.50
N ARG A 85 -5.30 1.44 -5.80
CA ARG A 85 -3.98 1.46 -6.43
C ARG A 85 -3.14 2.66 -6.01
N PHE A 86 -3.76 3.83 -5.84
CA PHE A 86 -3.09 5.05 -5.42
C PHE A 86 -2.64 4.95 -3.95
N LEU A 87 -3.57 4.68 -3.05
CA LEU A 87 -3.30 4.58 -1.60
C LEU A 87 -2.48 3.35 -1.23
N GLY A 88 -2.62 2.25 -1.97
CA GLY A 88 -1.80 1.04 -1.76
C GLY A 88 -0.34 1.20 -2.16
N ARG A 89 -0.01 2.20 -3.01
CA ARG A 89 1.37 2.48 -3.42
C ARG A 89 2.08 3.47 -2.51
N SER A 90 1.35 4.32 -1.80
CA SER A 90 1.94 5.38 -0.98
C SER A 90 2.54 4.87 0.33
N GLY A 91 2.27 3.61 0.73
CA GLY A 91 2.79 3.05 1.97
C GLY A 91 2.30 3.85 3.18
N LEU A 92 0.98 3.90 3.37
CA LEU A 92 0.34 4.70 4.41
C LEU A 92 0.84 4.32 5.80
N THR A 93 1.20 5.35 6.56
CA THR A 93 1.50 5.26 7.98
C THR A 93 0.20 5.21 8.80
N GLU A 94 0.27 4.76 10.04
CA GLU A 94 -0.89 4.71 10.94
C GLU A 94 -1.53 6.08 11.16
N SER A 95 -0.73 7.16 11.24
CA SER A 95 -1.25 8.51 11.46
C SER A 95 -2.08 9.00 10.25
N GLU A 96 -1.60 8.74 9.03
CA GLU A 96 -2.30 9.07 7.79
C GLU A 96 -3.59 8.28 7.66
N LEU A 97 -3.58 7.00 8.03
CA LEU A 97 -4.79 6.17 8.04
C LEU A 97 -5.83 6.73 9.02
N LYS A 98 -5.44 7.03 10.26
CA LYS A 98 -6.32 7.64 11.26
C LYS A 98 -6.87 8.98 10.78
N MET A 99 -6.05 9.79 10.12
CA MET A 99 -6.47 11.06 9.53
C MET A 99 -7.55 10.84 8.45
N LEU A 100 -7.33 9.91 7.51
CA LEU A 100 -8.30 9.60 6.44
C LEU A 100 -9.62 9.02 7.00
N LEU A 101 -9.54 8.14 8.00
CA LEU A 101 -10.72 7.62 8.70
C LEU A 101 -11.48 8.73 9.46
N GLY A 102 -10.75 9.66 10.07
CA GLY A 102 -11.31 10.84 10.72
C GLY A 102 -12.05 11.75 9.74
N LEU A 103 -11.48 11.97 8.54
CA LEU A 103 -12.13 12.70 7.46
C LEU A 103 -13.43 12.02 7.03
N CYS A 104 -13.40 10.70 6.77
CA CYS A 104 -14.59 9.93 6.41
C CYS A 104 -15.69 10.09 7.47
N THR A 105 -15.34 9.92 8.74
CA THR A 105 -16.28 10.05 9.87
C THR A 105 -16.88 11.45 9.96
N ARG A 106 -16.08 12.50 9.70
CA ARG A 106 -16.56 13.89 9.76
C ARG A 106 -17.48 14.23 8.59
N ILE A 107 -17.21 13.68 7.40
CA ILE A 107 -18.08 13.80 6.23
C ILE A 107 -19.42 13.08 6.48
N GLU A 108 -19.38 11.83 6.97
CA GLU A 108 -20.58 11.07 7.33
C GLU A 108 -21.44 11.82 8.35
N LYS A 109 -20.84 12.40 9.39
CA LYS A 109 -21.57 13.18 10.40
C LYS A 109 -22.22 14.44 9.82
N LYS A 110 -21.64 15.06 8.79
CA LYS A 110 -22.24 16.22 8.13
C LYS A 110 -23.41 15.83 7.23
N LEU A 111 -23.32 14.71 6.53
CA LEU A 111 -24.37 14.21 5.64
C LEU A 111 -25.50 13.50 6.38
N GLY A 112 -25.20 12.80 7.47
CA GLY A 112 -26.16 12.10 8.32
C GLY A 112 -26.92 13.01 9.30
N LYS A 113 -26.53 14.29 9.41
CA LYS A 113 -27.36 15.32 10.03
C LYS A 113 -28.39 15.80 9.00
N LYS A 114 -29.47 15.04 8.85
CA LYS A 114 -30.77 15.56 8.41
C LYS A 114 -31.63 15.80 9.63
#